data_AF-A0A925ZVW5-F1
#
_entry.id   AF-A0A925ZVW5-F1
#
_cell.length_a   1.000
_cell.length_b   1.000
_cell.length_c   1.000
_cell.angle_alpha   90.00
_cell.angle_beta   90.00
_cell.angle_gamma   90.00
#
_symmetry.space_group_name_H-M   'P 1'
#
loop_
_entity.id
_entity.type
_entity.pdbx_description
1 polymer ?
#
loop_
_entity_poly.entity_id
_entity_poly.type
_entity_poly.pdbx_seq_one_letter_code
_entity_poly.pdbx_strand_id
1 'polypeptide(L)' 'MSNQWNLPEDDEAWTTLLRSLPQGSPEPRPFFFTRLQARLAAQQPQPLALPTWLRRSVYVFSLAVLVLALNADTAMSTVR' A
#
# COMPACT_ATOMS: atom_id res chain seq x y z
N MET A 1 -14.43 -3.24 39.15
CA MET A 1 -13.20 -3.73 38.51
C MET A 1 -13.02 -2.91 37.24
N SER A 2 -12.13 -1.93 37.25
CA SER A 2 -11.86 -1.03 36.13
C SER A 2 -11.03 -1.77 35.07
N ASN A 3 -11.64 -2.14 33.95
CA ASN A 3 -10.90 -2.54 32.75
C ASN A 3 -10.25 -1.30 32.13
N GLN A 4 -9.12 -0.90 32.68
CA GLN A 4 -8.23 0.06 32.06
C GLN A 4 -7.60 -0.65 30.87
N TRP A 5 -8.09 -0.38 29.66
CA TRP A 5 -7.45 -0.84 28.44
C TRP A 5 -6.08 -0.14 28.37
N ASN A 6 -5.04 -0.85 28.80
CA ASN A 6 -3.65 -0.44 28.67
C ASN A 6 -3.25 -0.58 27.19
N LEU A 7 -3.74 0.36 26.38
CA LEU A 7 -3.47 0.42 24.95
C LEU A 7 -2.03 0.89 24.76
N PRO A 8 -1.24 0.23 23.88
CA PRO A 8 0.11 0.67 23.58
C PRO A 8 0.12 2.11 23.02
N GLU A 9 1.08 2.92 23.46
CA GLU A 9 1.21 4.32 23.05
C GLU A 9 2.08 4.49 21.79
N ASP A 10 2.94 3.51 21.50
CA ASP A 10 3.87 3.52 20.37
C ASP A 10 3.58 2.40 19.35
N ASP A 11 3.96 2.67 18.09
CA ASP A 11 3.75 1.73 16.99
C ASP A 11 4.54 0.42 17.21
N GLU A 12 5.69 0.48 17.87
CA GLU A 12 6.54 -0.69 18.11
C GLU A 12 5.91 -1.67 19.12
N ALA A 13 5.33 -1.18 20.22
CA ALA A 13 4.60 -2.05 21.15
C ALA A 13 3.29 -2.56 20.52
N TRP A 14 2.65 -1.79 19.63
CA TRP A 14 1.56 -2.32 18.81
C TRP A 14 2.00 -3.51 17.96
N THR A 15 3.11 -3.40 17.23
CA THR A 15 3.59 -4.51 16.39
C THR A 15 4.00 -5.73 17.21
N THR A 16 4.58 -5.52 18.39
CA THR A 16 4.97 -6.59 19.32
C THR A 16 3.75 -7.31 19.88
N LEU A 17 2.73 -6.55 20.30
CA LEU A 17 1.44 -7.10 20.76
C LEU A 17 0.76 -7.90 19.65
N LEU A 18 0.67 -7.34 18.43
CA LEU A 18 0.06 -8.02 17.29
C LEU A 18 0.80 -9.31 16.90
N ARG A 19 2.13 -9.33 17.02
CA ARG A 19 2.94 -10.53 16.77
C ARG A 19 2.73 -11.59 17.86
N SER A 20 2.46 -11.16 19.08
CA SER A 20 2.21 -12.06 20.22
C SER A 20 0.83 -12.73 20.17
N LEU A 21 -0.11 -12.19 19.38
CA LEU A 21 -1.42 -12.79 19.21
C LEU A 21 -1.28 -14.16 18.52
N PRO A 22 -1.95 -15.20 19.05
CA PRO A 22 -1.96 -16.50 18.42
C PRO A 22 -2.54 -16.37 17.02
N GLN A 23 -1.75 -16.72 16.01
CA GLN A 23 -2.24 -16.88 14.65
C GLN A 23 -3.25 -18.02 14.70
N GLY A 24 -4.54 -17.70 14.61
CA GLY A 24 -5.62 -18.67 14.63
C GLY A 24 -5.34 -19.78 13.61
N SER A 25 -5.56 -21.03 14.01
CA SER A 25 -5.48 -22.16 13.09
C SER A 25 -6.38 -21.87 11.88
N PRO A 26 -5.94 -22.12 10.63
CA PRO A 26 -6.74 -21.82 9.46
C PRO A 26 -8.06 -22.58 9.53
N GLU A 27 -9.13 -21.88 9.91
CA GLU A 27 -10.47 -22.45 9.88
C GLU A 27 -10.80 -22.89 8.44
N PRO A 28 -11.54 -23.99 8.27
CA PRO A 28 -11.99 -24.43 6.96
C PRO A 28 -12.81 -23.29 6.34
N ARG A 29 -12.22 -22.62 5.35
CA ARG A 29 -12.85 -21.48 4.69
C ARG A 29 -14.18 -21.94 4.10
N PRO A 30 -15.31 -21.31 4.45
CA PRO A 30 -16.61 -21.74 3.96
C PRO A 30 -16.65 -21.66 2.43
N PHE A 31 -17.46 -22.51 1.79
CA PHE A 31 -17.64 -22.54 0.32
C PHE A 31 -18.03 -21.19 -0.31
N PHE A 32 -18.53 -20.25 0.49
CA PHE A 32 -18.78 -18.88 0.06
C PHE A 32 -17.47 -18.12 -0.19
N PHE A 33 -16.49 -18.26 0.71
CA PHE A 33 -15.21 -17.57 0.62
C PHE A 33 -14.46 -17.97 -0.64
N THR A 34 -14.44 -19.26 -0.97
CA THR A 34 -13.78 -19.76 -2.18
C THR A 34 -14.42 -19.21 -3.45
N ARG A 35 -15.76 -19.15 -3.50
CA ARG A 35 -16.48 -18.56 -4.64
C ARG A 35 -16.30 -17.05 -4.73
N LEU A 36 -16.30 -16.34 -3.61
CA LEU A 36 -16.03 -14.90 -3.56
C LEU A 36 -14.61 -14.61 -4.05
N GLN A 37 -13.62 -15.38 -3.55
CA GLN A 37 -12.23 -15.26 -3.96
C GLN A 37 -12.06 -15.53 -5.46
N ALA A 38 -12.73 -16.54 -6.02
CA ALA A 38 -12.71 -16.82 -7.45
C ALA A 38 -13.31 -15.69 -8.29
N ARG A 39 -14.42 -15.09 -7.83
CA ARG A 39 -15.05 -13.94 -8.50
C ARG A 39 -14.16 -12.70 -8.46
N LEU A 40 -13.53 -12.43 -7.31
CA LEU A 40 -12.59 -11.32 -7.16
C LEU A 40 -11.36 -11.50 -8.05
N ALA A 41 -10.79 -12.71 -8.08
CA ALA A 41 -9.67 -13.02 -8.95
C ALA A 41 -10.03 -12.90 -10.44
N ALA A 42 -11.25 -13.29 -10.83
CA ALA A 42 -11.74 -13.15 -12.20
C ALA A 42 -12.06 -11.69 -12.58
N GLN A 43 -12.41 -10.84 -11.61
CA GLN A 43 -12.66 -9.41 -11.83
C GLN A 43 -11.37 -8.58 -11.82
N GLN A 44 -10.26 -9.13 -11.32
CA GLN A 44 -9.00 -8.40 -11.31
C GLN A 44 -8.50 -8.31 -12.76
N PRO A 45 -8.38 -7.10 -13.32
CA PRO A 45 -7.83 -6.94 -14.66
C PRO A 45 -6.44 -7.58 -14.66
N GLN A 46 -6.16 -8.42 -15.66
CA GLN A 46 -4.82 -8.99 -15.80
C GLN A 46 -3.83 -7.84 -15.83
N PRO A 47 -2.82 -7.83 -14.94
CA PRO A 47 -1.86 -6.76 -14.92
C PRO A 47 -1.20 -6.73 -16.29
N LEU A 48 -1.35 -5.60 -16.99
CA LEU A 48 -0.66 -5.37 -18.26
C LEU A 48 0.83 -5.64 -18.03
N ALA A 49 1.31 -6.72 -18.65
CA ALA A 49 2.70 -7.15 -18.60
C ALA A 49 3.54 -6.21 -19.47
N LEU A 50 3.66 -4.95 -19.02
CA LEU A 50 4.51 -3.96 -19.66
C LEU A 50 5.97 -4.34 -19.42
N PRO A 51 6.83 -4.27 -20.46
CA PRO A 51 8.26 -4.45 -20.31
C PRO A 51 8.81 -3.56 -19.19
N THR A 52 9.71 -4.11 -18.38
CA THR A 52 10.29 -3.41 -17.21
C THR A 52 10.97 -2.10 -17.60
N TRP A 53 11.55 -2.02 -18.80
CA TRP A 53 12.16 -0.80 -19.33
C TRP A 53 11.14 0.32 -19.55
N LEU A 54 9.94 -0.02 -20.04
CA LEU A 54 8.88 0.96 -20.27
C LEU A 54 8.33 1.51 -18.95
N ARG A 55 8.16 0.64 -17.93
CA ARG A 55 7.77 1.07 -16.58
C ARG A 55 8.80 2.04 -15.99
N ARG A 56 10.09 1.73 -16.10
CA ARG A 56 11.19 2.59 -15.64
C ARG A 56 11.13 3.96 -16.31
N SER A 57 10.91 4.01 -17.62
CA SER A 57 10.78 5.28 -18.35
C SER A 57 9.62 6.13 -17.83
N VAL A 58 8.44 5.54 -17.61
CA VAL A 58 7.29 6.28 -17.06
C VAL A 58 7.62 6.88 -15.69
N TYR A 59 8.23 6.11 -14.78
CA TYR A 59 8.63 6.63 -13.48
C TYR A 59 9.66 7.76 -13.57
N VAL A 60 10.66 7.63 -14.45
CA VAL A 60 11.66 8.69 -14.67
C VAL A 60 11.01 9.96 -15.21
N PHE A 61 10.12 9.83 -16.19
CA PHE A 61 9.37 10.97 -16.74
C PHE A 61 8.47 11.63 -15.69
N SER A 62 7.69 10.84 -14.93
CA SER A 62 6.84 11.37 -13.86
C SER A 62 7.66 12.11 -12.79
N LEU A 63 8.81 11.56 -12.42
CA LEU A 63 9.71 12.20 -11.46
C LEU A 63 10.31 13.50 -12.01
N ALA A 64 10.73 13.51 -13.27
CA ALA A 64 11.26 14.71 -13.93
C ALA A 64 10.21 15.82 -14.03
N VAL A 65 8.96 15.49 -14.40
CA VAL A 65 7.84 16.43 -14.44
C VAL A 65 7.52 16.95 -13.05
N LEU A 66 7.52 16.09 -12.03
CA LEU A 66 7.27 16.50 -10.65
C LEU A 66 8.35 17.47 -10.15
N VAL A 67 9.63 17.16 -10.39
CA VAL A 67 10.74 18.05 -10.07
C VAL A 67 10.58 19.38 -10.80
N LEU A 68 10.28 19.37 -12.09
CA LEU A 68 10.08 20.60 -12.85
C LEU A 68 8.91 21.44 -12.31
N ALA A 69 7.78 20.81 -11.97
CA ALA A 69 6.62 21.49 -11.41
C ALA A 69 6.92 22.13 -10.05
N LEU A 70 7.65 21.41 -9.17
CA LEU A 70 8.07 21.93 -7.86
C LEU A 70 9.09 23.08 -7.97
N ASN A 71 9.87 23.12 -9.06
CA ASN A 71 10.86 24.17 -9.31
C ASN A 71 10.35 25.26 -10.29
N ALA A 72 9.11 25.18 -10.76
CA ALA A 72 8.56 26.19 -11.66
C ALA A 72 8.46 27.56 -10.96
N ASP A 73 8.20 27.58 -9.64
CA ASP A 73 8.20 28.81 -8.83
C ASP A 73 9.61 29.40 -8.63
N THR A 74 10.68 28.60 -8.71
CA THR A 74 12.07 29.11 -8.61
C THR A 74 12.57 29.70 -9.92
N ALA A 75 12.09 29.22 -11.08
CA ALA A 75 12.46 29.76 -12.39
C ALA A 75 11.81 31.12 -12.69
N MET A 76 10.60 31.37 -12.17
CA MET A 76 9.87 32.64 -12.36
C MET A 76 10.37 33.77 -11.46
N SER A 77 11.06 33.47 -10.35
CA SER A 77 11.62 34.48 -9.45
C SER A 77 12.98 35.05 -9.91
N THR A 78 13.70 34.32 -10.76
CA THR A 78 14.99 34.75 -11.34
C THR A 78 14.86 35.64 -12.58
N VAL A 79 13.65 35.86 -13.11
CA VAL A 79 13.38 36.69 -14.31
C VAL A 79 12.70 38.02 -13.94
N ARG A 80 12.65 38.40 -12.65
CA ARG A 80 12.09 39.68 -12.21
C ARG A 80 13.15 40.70 -11.82
#